data_AF-A0AAD8WM77-F1
#
_entry.id   AF-A0AAD8WM77-F1
#
_cell.length_a   1.000
_cell.length_b   1.000
_cell.length_c   1.000
_cell.angle_alpha   90.00
_cell.angle_beta   90.00
_cell.angle_gamma   90.00
#
_symmetry.space_group_name_H-M   'P 1'
#
loop_
_entity.id
_entity.type
_entity.pdbx_description
1 polymer ?
#
loop_
_entity_poly.entity_id
_entity_poly.type
_entity_poly.pdbx_seq_one_letter_code
_entity_poly.pdbx_strand_id
1 'polypeptide(L)'
;MYQLGIDWTTPEHGPINSAKRLCTVISPDVPNGAHAAKSSKHCVVLDIEGTTTPISFVTDVMFPYARDNVWKHLISTYDSEETKEDIELLRIQVEEDLRNGVVGAVPVAPSDASKEEVINSLVTNVESMIKADRKITSLKQLQGHIWRTGFESKELHGVVF
;
A
#
# COMPACT_ATOMS: atom_id res chain seq x y z
N MET A 1 -31.29 0.96 8.21
CA MET A 1 -30.64 0.58 9.48
C MET A 1 -30.63 -0.93 9.53
N TYR A 2 -29.63 -1.56 8.89
CA TYR A 2 -29.52 -3.02 8.84
C TYR A 2 -28.55 -3.46 9.92
N GLN A 3 -29.13 -4.03 10.97
CA GLN A 3 -28.45 -4.60 12.10
C GLN A 3 -27.87 -5.94 11.64
N LEU A 4 -26.55 -6.01 11.46
CA LEU A 4 -25.85 -7.26 11.22
C LEU A 4 -26.04 -8.15 12.45
N GLY A 5 -26.89 -9.17 12.30
CA GLY A 5 -27.24 -10.14 13.33
C GLY A 5 -26.08 -11.10 13.61
N ILE A 6 -25.02 -10.58 14.22
CA ILE A 6 -23.97 -11.41 14.83
C ILE A 6 -24.32 -11.54 16.31
N ASP A 7 -25.06 -12.61 16.63
CA ASP A 7 -25.27 -13.05 18.00
C ASP A 7 -24.04 -13.87 18.43
N TRP A 8 -23.27 -13.34 19.37
CA TRP A 8 -22.03 -13.94 19.88
C TRP A 8 -22.26 -15.13 20.82
N THR A 9 -23.52 -15.50 21.10
CA THR A 9 -23.86 -16.52 22.10
C THR A 9 -24.04 -17.94 21.53
N THR A 10 -23.87 -18.15 20.22
CA THR A 10 -24.07 -19.48 19.59
C THR A 10 -22.86 -19.94 18.78
N PRO A 11 -22.01 -20.87 19.27
CA PRO A 11 -20.84 -21.37 18.54
C PRO A 11 -21.17 -22.64 17.73
N GLU A 12 -22.32 -22.67 17.05
CA GLU A 12 -22.80 -23.84 16.31
C GLU A 12 -22.46 -23.74 14.81
N HIS A 13 -21.18 -23.56 14.47
CA HIS A 13 -20.69 -23.85 13.12
C HIS A 13 -19.49 -24.79 13.22
N GLY A 14 -19.79 -26.05 13.53
CA GLY A 14 -18.88 -27.18 13.39
C GLY A 14 -18.74 -27.63 11.93
N PRO A 15 -17.66 -28.37 11.58
CA PRO A 15 -17.37 -28.74 10.21
C PRO A 15 -18.33 -29.80 9.66
N ILE A 16 -18.71 -29.62 8.39
CA ILE A 16 -19.54 -30.54 7.60
C ILE A 16 -18.76 -31.86 7.38
N ASN A 17 -19.18 -32.94 8.02
CA ASN A 17 -18.72 -34.31 7.75
C ASN A 17 -19.82 -35.09 7.01
N SER A 18 -19.63 -35.39 5.72
CA SER A 18 -20.33 -36.51 5.07
C SER A 18 -19.78 -36.84 3.66
N ALA A 19 -19.14 -38.02 3.54
CA ALA A 19 -19.13 -38.97 2.40
C ALA A 19 -17.81 -39.78 2.47
N LYS A 20 -17.72 -41.12 2.44
CA LYS A 20 -18.61 -42.25 2.16
C LYS A 20 -17.97 -43.53 2.76
N ARG A 21 -18.81 -44.52 3.06
CA ARG A 21 -18.51 -45.90 3.53
C ARG A 21 -17.53 -46.70 2.64
N LEU A 22 -16.73 -47.60 3.25
CA LEU A 22 -16.76 -49.06 3.00
C LEU A 22 -16.01 -49.86 4.10
N CYS A 23 -16.35 -51.14 4.25
CA CYS A 23 -16.17 -52.00 5.43
C CYS A 23 -14.82 -52.75 5.55
N THR A 24 -14.54 -53.18 6.81
CA THR A 24 -13.84 -54.41 7.28
C THR A 24 -12.32 -54.58 7.03
N VAL A 25 -11.53 -54.74 8.12
CA VAL A 25 -11.02 -56.02 8.70
C VAL A 25 -10.15 -55.68 9.93
N ILE A 26 -10.28 -56.48 10.99
CA ILE A 26 -9.55 -56.39 12.27
C ILE A 26 -8.12 -56.97 12.11
N SER A 27 -7.12 -56.33 12.72
CA SER A 27 -5.94 -57.01 13.31
C SER A 27 -5.27 -56.12 14.38
N PRO A 28 -4.73 -56.71 15.47
CA PRO A 28 -4.13 -56.00 16.60
C PRO A 28 -2.60 -55.81 16.45
N ASP A 29 -2.04 -55.01 17.36
CA ASP A 29 -0.60 -54.81 17.67
C ASP A 29 0.21 -53.85 16.79
N VAL A 30 0.41 -52.61 17.28
CA VAL A 30 1.73 -51.93 17.50
C VAL A 30 1.51 -50.69 18.40
N PRO A 31 2.30 -50.46 19.48
CA PRO A 31 2.18 -49.27 20.31
C PRO A 31 3.03 -48.08 19.81
N ASN A 32 2.41 -46.90 19.93
CA ASN A 32 3.02 -45.61 20.24
C ASN A 32 3.98 -44.98 19.22
N GLY A 33 3.43 -44.54 18.08
CA GLY A 33 4.00 -43.44 17.32
C GLY A 33 3.50 -42.11 17.88
N ALA A 34 4.36 -41.35 18.55
CA ALA A 34 4.08 -39.98 18.93
C ALA A 34 3.78 -39.16 17.66
N HIS A 35 2.50 -39.02 17.33
CA HIS A 35 2.06 -38.04 16.35
C HIS A 35 2.34 -36.67 16.96
N ALA A 36 3.49 -36.10 16.58
CA ALA A 36 3.75 -34.68 16.75
C ALA A 36 2.54 -33.94 16.16
N ALA A 37 1.68 -33.41 17.05
CA ALA A 37 0.49 -32.67 16.66
C ALA A 37 0.95 -31.52 15.77
N LYS A 38 0.70 -31.65 14.47
CA LYS A 38 1.07 -30.65 13.49
C LYS A 38 0.20 -29.43 13.78
N SER A 39 0.80 -28.42 14.41
CA SER A 39 0.13 -27.15 14.73
C SER A 39 -0.53 -26.64 13.45
N SER A 40 -1.87 -26.66 13.44
CA SER A 40 -2.68 -26.07 12.40
C SER A 40 -2.45 -24.56 12.45
N LYS A 41 -1.62 -24.03 11.55
CA LYS A 41 -1.42 -22.59 11.46
C LYS A 41 -2.71 -21.98 10.91
N HIS A 42 -3.42 -21.24 11.75
CA HIS A 42 -4.56 -20.43 11.32
C HIS A 42 -4.01 -19.07 10.88
N CYS A 43 -4.41 -18.63 9.69
CA CYS A 43 -4.01 -17.34 9.12
C CYS A 43 -5.27 -16.57 8.73
N VAL A 44 -5.28 -15.27 9.02
CA VAL A 44 -6.31 -14.34 8.56
C VAL A 44 -5.63 -13.33 7.66
N VAL A 45 -6.15 -13.18 6.44
CA VAL A 45 -5.70 -12.15 5.49
C VAL A 45 -6.78 -11.08 5.49
N LEU A 46 -6.37 -9.85 5.78
CA LEU A 46 -7.23 -8.67 5.76
C LEU A 46 -6.82 -7.78 4.60
N ASP A 47 -7.80 -7.36 3.83
CA ASP A 47 -7.65 -6.24 2.92
C ASP A 47 -7.68 -4.92 3.70
N ILE A 48 -7.26 -3.82 3.07
CA ILE A 48 -7.17 -2.50 3.71
C ILE A 48 -8.40 -1.65 3.37
N GLU A 49 -8.53 -1.28 2.11
CA GLU A 49 -9.49 -0.28 1.65
C GLU A 49 -10.91 -0.86 1.63
N GLY A 50 -11.83 -0.26 2.40
CA GLY A 50 -13.19 -0.78 2.56
C GLY A 50 -13.31 -2.00 3.48
N THR A 51 -12.20 -2.51 4.02
CA THR A 51 -12.18 -3.63 4.97
C THR A 51 -11.75 -3.19 6.37
N THR A 52 -10.52 -2.71 6.53
CA THR A 52 -10.04 -2.17 7.83
C THR A 52 -10.10 -0.65 7.88
N THR A 53 -10.05 0.02 6.73
CA THR A 53 -9.96 1.48 6.62
C THR A 53 -10.97 2.00 5.57
N PRO A 54 -11.68 3.11 5.80
CA PRO A 54 -12.59 3.67 4.82
C PRO A 54 -11.91 3.98 3.48
N ILE A 55 -12.57 3.65 2.37
CA ILE A 55 -12.15 4.03 1.00
C ILE A 55 -11.86 5.54 0.92
N SER A 56 -12.76 6.35 1.49
CA SER A 56 -12.64 7.81 1.51
C SER A 56 -11.39 8.32 2.23
N PHE A 57 -10.84 7.56 3.18
CA PHE A 57 -9.59 7.97 3.83
C PHE A 57 -8.41 7.93 2.84
N VAL A 58 -8.37 6.93 1.98
CA VAL A 58 -7.31 6.83 0.97
C VAL A 58 -7.51 7.90 -0.11
N THR A 59 -8.73 8.02 -0.65
CA THR A 59 -9.03 8.91 -1.78
C THR A 59 -9.08 10.39 -1.41
N ASP A 60 -9.63 10.71 -0.24
CA ASP A 60 -9.96 12.09 0.12
C ASP A 60 -8.95 12.68 1.11
N VAL A 61 -8.10 11.84 1.72
CA VAL A 61 -7.08 12.28 2.69
C VAL A 61 -5.67 11.93 2.24
N MET A 62 -5.34 10.65 2.03
CA MET A 62 -3.95 10.25 1.76
C MET A 62 -3.42 10.77 0.42
N PHE A 63 -4.16 10.61 -0.68
CA PHE A 63 -3.70 11.11 -1.98
C PHE A 63 -3.62 12.64 -2.04
N PRO A 64 -4.63 13.41 -1.56
CA PRO A 64 -4.52 14.86 -1.46
C PRO A 64 -3.36 15.31 -0.58
N TYR A 65 -3.13 14.66 0.57
CA TYR A 65 -1.99 14.99 1.43
C TYR A 65 -0.66 14.82 0.71
N ALA A 66 -0.47 13.72 -0.02
CA ALA A 66 0.75 13.52 -0.78
C ALA A 66 0.97 14.64 -1.80
N ARG A 67 -0.05 14.94 -2.61
CA ARG A 67 -0.02 16.03 -3.61
C ARG A 67 0.34 17.38 -2.98
N ASP A 68 -0.33 17.75 -1.91
CA ASP A 68 -0.21 19.09 -1.30
C ASP A 68 1.12 19.26 -0.53
N ASN A 69 1.80 18.16 -0.19
CA ASN A 69 3.06 18.18 0.56
C ASN A 69 4.31 17.80 -0.25
N VAL A 70 4.20 17.48 -1.55
CA VAL A 70 5.35 17.11 -2.39
C VAL A 70 6.46 18.16 -2.31
N TRP A 71 6.10 19.43 -2.51
CA TRP A 71 7.07 20.53 -2.52
C TRP A 71 7.78 20.68 -1.16
N LYS A 72 7.01 20.67 -0.07
CA LYS A 72 7.53 20.77 1.31
C LYS A 72 8.49 19.62 1.62
N HIS A 73 8.11 18.39 1.25
CA HIS A 73 8.94 17.21 1.45
C HIS A 73 10.26 17.34 0.68
N LEU A 74 10.19 17.54 -0.65
CA LEU A 74 11.36 17.63 -1.51
C LEU A 74 12.33 18.73 -1.07
N ILE A 75 11.85 19.89 -0.62
CA ILE A 75 12.74 20.95 -0.10
C ILE A 75 13.42 20.54 1.20
N SER A 76 12.65 19.98 2.12
CA SER A 76 13.13 19.61 3.45
C SER A 76 14.12 18.45 3.42
N THR A 77 14.00 17.53 2.45
CA THR A 77 14.77 16.28 2.41
C THR A 77 15.70 16.16 1.20
N TYR A 78 15.78 17.17 0.33
CA TYR A 78 16.57 17.15 -0.91
C TYR A 78 18.00 16.61 -0.78
N ASP A 79 18.67 16.93 0.33
CA ASP A 79 20.07 16.57 0.54
C ASP A 79 20.24 15.15 1.09
N SER A 80 19.13 14.50 1.49
CA SER A 80 19.09 13.10 1.91
C SER A 80 19.27 12.15 0.73
N GLU A 81 19.84 10.97 1.00
CA GLU A 81 20.06 9.96 -0.03
C GLU A 81 18.74 9.42 -0.59
N GLU A 82 17.76 9.16 0.29
CA GLU A 82 16.43 8.66 -0.09
C GLU A 82 15.73 9.60 -1.09
N THR A 83 15.76 10.92 -0.85
CA THR A 83 15.14 11.88 -1.76
C THR A 83 15.93 12.05 -3.07
N LYS A 84 17.25 11.89 -3.05
CA LYS A 84 18.04 11.90 -4.30
C LYS A 84 17.70 10.70 -5.20
N GLU A 85 17.53 9.52 -4.61
CA GLU A 85 17.07 8.33 -5.32
C GLU A 85 15.66 8.53 -5.92
N ASP A 86 14.74 9.12 -5.14
CA ASP A 86 13.40 9.47 -5.63
C ASP A 86 13.45 10.44 -6.83
N ILE A 87 14.27 11.49 -6.72
CA ILE A 87 14.45 12.50 -7.77
C ILE A 87 14.99 11.86 -9.05
N GLU A 88 15.98 10.98 -8.92
CA GLU A 88 16.58 10.29 -10.07
C GLU A 88 15.56 9.38 -10.77
N LEU A 89 14.81 8.58 -10.02
CA LEU A 89 13.75 7.73 -10.57
C LEU A 89 12.63 8.54 -11.22
N LEU A 90 12.28 9.70 -10.65
CA LEU A 90 11.31 10.62 -11.26
C LEU A 90 11.85 11.24 -12.54
N ARG A 91 13.13 11.62 -12.60
CA ARG A 91 13.76 12.12 -13.83
C ARG A 91 13.71 11.10 -14.96
N ILE A 92 14.13 9.86 -14.69
CA ILE A 92 14.06 8.77 -15.66
C ILE A 92 12.63 8.57 -16.17
N GLN A 93 11.65 8.60 -15.27
CA GLN A 93 10.24 8.49 -15.65
C GLN A 93 9.77 9.66 -16.51
N VAL A 94 10.11 10.89 -16.15
CA VAL A 94 9.70 12.09 -16.91
C VAL A 94 10.34 12.10 -18.29
N GLU A 95 11.59 11.68 -18.42
CA GLU A 95 12.26 11.53 -19.73
C GLU A 95 11.60 10.47 -20.61
N GLU A 96 11.17 9.34 -20.03
CA GLU A 96 10.37 8.34 -20.74
C GLU A 96 9.00 8.90 -21.15
N ASP A 97 8.36 9.67 -20.27
CA ASP A 97 7.06 10.29 -20.54
C ASP A 97 7.14 11.33 -21.67
N LEU A 98 8.21 12.13 -21.70
CA LEU A 98 8.47 13.09 -22.77
C LEU A 98 8.71 12.38 -24.10
N ARG A 99 9.49 11.28 -24.10
CA ARG A 99 9.72 10.46 -25.31
C ARG A 99 8.43 9.84 -25.84
N ASN A 100 7.53 9.44 -24.95
CA ASN A 100 6.23 8.87 -25.30
C ASN A 100 5.14 9.91 -25.55
N GLY A 101 5.43 11.21 -25.42
CA GLY A 101 4.46 12.28 -25.66
C GLY A 101 3.31 12.32 -24.64
N VAL A 102 3.55 11.91 -23.40
CA VAL A 102 2.55 11.92 -22.33
C VAL A 102 2.11 13.37 -22.03
N VAL A 103 0.80 13.60 -22.02
CA VAL A 103 0.23 14.92 -21.73
C VAL A 103 0.56 15.34 -20.29
N GLY A 104 1.13 16.52 -20.12
CA GLY A 104 1.51 17.08 -18.82
C GLY A 104 2.95 16.78 -18.38
N ALA A 105 3.72 16.01 -19.16
CA ALA A 105 5.15 15.84 -18.93
C ALA A 105 5.90 17.13 -19.32
N VAL A 106 6.76 17.62 -18.41
CA VAL A 106 7.57 18.83 -18.58
C VAL A 106 9.03 18.48 -18.32
N PRO A 107 9.99 18.95 -19.13
CA PRO A 107 11.41 18.73 -18.87
C PRO A 107 11.81 19.13 -17.44
N VAL A 108 12.49 18.22 -16.74
CA VAL A 108 13.05 18.53 -15.42
C VAL A 108 14.27 19.42 -15.63
N ALA A 109 14.40 20.47 -14.81
CA ALA A 109 15.59 21.32 -14.84
C ALA A 109 16.87 20.47 -14.68
N PRO A 110 17.99 20.86 -15.30
CA PRO A 110 19.23 20.10 -15.24
C PRO A 110 19.85 20.12 -13.83
N SER A 111 20.79 19.21 -13.57
CA SER A 111 21.37 19.00 -12.23
C SER A 111 22.15 20.18 -11.68
N ASP A 112 22.60 21.07 -12.56
CA ASP A 112 23.33 22.31 -12.27
C ASP A 112 22.41 23.52 -12.02
N ALA A 113 21.10 23.37 -12.24
CA ALA A 113 20.11 24.37 -11.91
C ALA A 113 19.95 24.53 -10.39
N SER A 114 19.25 25.58 -9.97
CA SER A 114 18.95 25.75 -8.54
C SER A 114 18.06 24.60 -8.03
N LYS A 115 18.26 24.25 -6.76
CA LYS A 115 17.43 23.25 -6.06
C LYS A 115 15.94 23.54 -6.22
N GLU A 116 15.55 24.81 -6.13
CA GLU A 116 14.15 25.25 -6.25
C GLU A 116 13.59 25.02 -7.66
N GLU A 117 14.37 25.26 -8.72
CA GLU A 117 13.94 25.02 -10.11
C GLU A 117 13.73 23.54 -10.39
N VAL A 118 14.63 22.68 -9.91
CA VAL A 118 14.51 21.22 -10.01
C VAL A 118 13.24 20.76 -9.30
N ILE A 119 13.02 21.20 -8.07
CA ILE A 119 11.85 20.82 -7.27
C ILE A 119 10.54 21.30 -7.91
N ASN A 120 10.47 22.56 -8.37
CA ASN A 120 9.26 23.09 -9.01
C ASN A 120 8.90 22.32 -10.29
N SER A 121 9.92 21.92 -11.08
CA SER A 121 9.72 21.10 -12.28
C SER A 121 9.19 19.70 -11.92
N LEU A 122 9.74 19.08 -10.87
CA LEU A 122 9.29 17.78 -10.39
C LEU A 122 7.87 17.83 -9.82
N VAL A 123 7.55 18.84 -9.02
CA VAL A 123 6.20 19.04 -8.44
C VAL A 123 5.17 19.14 -9.56
N THR A 124 5.44 19.92 -10.61
CA THR A 124 4.54 20.06 -11.76
C THR A 124 4.28 18.70 -12.45
N ASN A 125 5.32 17.89 -12.62
CA ASN A 125 5.19 16.56 -13.20
C ASN A 125 4.41 15.61 -12.27
N VAL A 126 4.74 15.59 -10.98
CA VAL A 126 4.09 14.74 -9.98
C VAL A 126 2.60 15.09 -9.84
N GLU A 127 2.25 16.38 -9.78
CA GLU A 127 0.84 16.82 -9.78
C GLU A 127 0.10 16.34 -11.02
N SER A 128 0.73 16.44 -12.19
CA SER A 128 0.16 15.95 -13.45
C SER A 128 -0.03 14.42 -13.44
N MET A 129 0.93 13.67 -12.88
CA MET A 129 0.84 12.21 -12.75
C MET A 129 -0.27 11.79 -11.78
N ILE A 130 -0.42 12.47 -10.64
CA ILE A 130 -1.49 12.22 -9.66
C ILE A 130 -2.84 12.56 -10.27
N LYS A 131 -2.98 13.71 -10.94
CA LYS A 131 -4.23 14.13 -11.58
C LYS A 131 -4.70 13.16 -12.67
N ALA A 132 -3.76 12.51 -13.35
CA ALA A 132 -4.03 11.50 -14.37
C ALA A 132 -4.17 10.07 -13.81
N ASP A 133 -4.20 9.88 -12.48
CA ASP A 133 -4.26 8.58 -11.79
C ASP A 133 -3.23 7.57 -12.32
N ARG A 134 -2.01 8.05 -12.59
CA ARG A 134 -0.98 7.21 -13.21
C ARG A 134 -0.34 6.29 -12.17
N LYS A 135 -0.41 4.99 -12.45
CA LYS A 135 0.15 3.93 -11.58
C LYS A 135 1.65 3.73 -11.81
N ILE A 136 2.44 4.73 -11.48
CA ILE A 136 3.89 4.76 -11.70
C ILE A 136 4.63 4.32 -10.44
N THR A 137 5.69 3.50 -10.58
CA THR A 137 6.50 3.03 -9.46
C THR A 137 7.23 4.17 -8.74
N SER A 138 7.90 5.07 -9.47
CA SER A 138 8.62 6.22 -8.89
C SER A 138 7.70 7.15 -8.11
N LEU A 139 6.48 7.41 -8.64
CA LEU A 139 5.48 8.20 -7.94
C LEU A 139 5.04 7.53 -6.62
N LYS A 140 4.76 6.23 -6.63
CA LYS A 140 4.34 5.49 -5.43
C LYS A 140 5.42 5.48 -4.35
N GLN A 141 6.69 5.41 -4.74
CA GLN A 141 7.81 5.46 -3.81
C GLN A 141 7.85 6.81 -3.08
N LEU A 142 7.85 7.91 -3.85
CA LEU A 142 7.80 9.26 -3.27
C LEU A 142 6.56 9.48 -2.39
N GLN A 143 5.38 9.03 -2.83
CA GLN A 143 4.15 9.11 -2.04
C GLN A 143 4.30 8.37 -0.71
N GLY A 144 4.93 7.20 -0.71
CA GLY A 144 5.23 6.44 0.50
C GLY A 144 6.10 7.22 1.49
N HIS A 145 7.13 7.91 1.02
CA HIS A 145 8.01 8.73 1.85
C HIS A 145 7.27 9.95 2.42
N ILE A 146 6.45 10.62 1.60
CA ILE A 146 5.63 11.75 2.07
C ILE A 146 4.62 11.29 3.13
N TRP A 147 3.94 10.15 2.92
CA TRP A 147 3.01 9.60 3.92
C TRP A 147 3.73 9.22 5.20
N ARG A 148 4.92 8.62 5.13
CA ARG A 148 5.74 8.32 6.30
C ARG A 148 5.98 9.59 7.12
N THR A 149 6.44 10.66 6.48
CA THR A 149 6.62 11.96 7.15
C THR A 149 5.31 12.48 7.76
N GLY A 150 4.19 12.37 7.05
CA GLY A 150 2.89 12.81 7.54
C GLY A 150 2.41 12.06 8.79
N PHE A 151 2.61 10.74 8.84
CA PHE A 151 2.27 9.94 10.02
C PHE A 151 3.22 10.19 11.20
N GLU A 152 4.52 10.31 10.94
CA GLU A 152 5.53 10.59 11.97
C GLU A 152 5.35 11.98 12.60
N SER A 153 5.01 12.98 11.77
CA SER A 153 4.71 14.35 12.22
C SER A 153 3.32 14.50 12.85
N LYS A 154 2.48 13.47 12.79
CA LYS A 154 1.07 13.49 13.23
C LYS A 154 0.21 14.50 12.46
N GLU A 155 0.62 14.88 11.25
CA GLU A 155 -0.25 15.62 10.32
C GLU A 155 -1.29 14.66 9.71
N LEU A 156 -0.92 13.40 9.49
CA LEU A 156 -1.80 12.30 9.13
C LEU A 156 -2.08 11.39 10.32
N HIS A 157 -3.34 10.97 10.46
CA HIS A 157 -3.77 10.03 11.49
C HIS A 157 -4.42 8.81 10.83
N GLY A 158 -4.00 7.61 11.24
CA GLY A 158 -4.59 6.37 10.73
C GLY A 158 -6.04 6.21 11.19
N VAL A 159 -6.91 5.78 10.27
CA VAL A 159 -8.31 5.48 10.56
C VAL A 159 -8.56 3.99 10.36
N VAL A 160 -9.14 3.36 11.39
CA VAL A 160 -9.52 1.94 11.39
C VAL A 160 -10.96 1.84 11.93
N PHE A 161 -11.74 0.87 11.45
CA PHE A 161 -13.10 0.58 11.93
C PHE A 161 -13.13 -0.04 13.34
#